data_AF-A0AAE1P9Z3-F1
#
_entry.id   AF-A0AAE1P9Z3-F1
#
_cell.length_a   1.000
_cell.length_b   1.000
_cell.length_c   1.000
_cell.angle_alpha   90.00
_cell.angle_beta   90.00
_cell.angle_gamma   90.00
#
_symmetry.space_group_name_H-M   'P 1'
#
loop_
_entity.id
_entity.type
_entity.pdbx_description
1 polymer ?
#
loop_
_entity_poly.entity_id
_entity_poly.type
_entity_poly.pdbx_seq_one_letter_code
_entity_poly.pdbx_strand_id
1 'polypeptide(L)'
;MGGLLQRRSARYGLPFILLVVGGSFGLKEFAQLRYDFRNNRAISKEEAEKAGVKMKDSEEVTLETEYDKITKIDTTNWENKRGPRPWEEGNQLYQEAQERNKTLVRNSPLADVK
;
A
#
# COMPACT_ATOMS: atom_id res chain seq x y z
N MET A 1 -20.00 -33.11 -38.44
CA MET A 1 -20.29 -33.16 -36.99
C MET A 1 -21.15 -31.95 -36.60
N GLY A 2 -22.48 -32.01 -36.72
CA GLY A 2 -23.32 -30.80 -36.53
C GLY A 2 -24.74 -31.00 -36.00
N GLY A 3 -25.13 -32.22 -35.58
CA GLY A 3 -26.52 -32.52 -35.21
C GLY A 3 -26.88 -32.33 -33.73
N LEU A 4 -25.90 -32.22 -32.82
CA LEU A 4 -26.18 -32.18 -31.37
C LEU A 4 -26.70 -30.81 -30.90
N LEU A 5 -26.21 -29.71 -31.49
CA LEU A 5 -26.56 -28.33 -31.10
C LEU A 5 -27.93 -27.88 -31.64
N GLN A 6 -28.56 -28.65 -32.53
CA GLN A 6 -29.83 -28.31 -33.18
C GLN A 6 -31.06 -28.70 -32.35
N ARG A 7 -30.88 -29.51 -31.29
CA ARG A 7 -31.95 -29.91 -30.37
C ARG A 7 -32.32 -28.73 -29.46
N ARG A 8 -33.62 -28.44 -29.31
CA ARG A 8 -34.11 -27.35 -28.43
C ARG A 8 -33.53 -27.45 -27.02
N SER A 9 -33.50 -28.66 -26.44
CA SER A 9 -32.93 -28.88 -25.10
C SER A 9 -31.43 -28.59 -25.03
N ALA A 10 -30.64 -28.94 -26.04
CA ALA A 10 -29.21 -28.65 -26.06
C ALA A 10 -28.96 -27.14 -26.23
N ARG A 11 -29.75 -26.44 -27.05
CA ARG A 11 -29.60 -25.00 -27.29
C ARG A 11 -29.82 -24.14 -26.04
N TYR A 12 -30.77 -24.53 -25.20
CA TYR A 12 -31.11 -23.79 -23.97
C TYR A 12 -30.47 -24.38 -22.70
N GLY A 13 -30.20 -25.69 -22.68
CA GLY A 13 -29.58 -26.36 -21.53
C GLY A 13 -28.06 -26.23 -21.47
N LEU A 14 -27.38 -26.24 -22.62
CA LEU A 14 -25.93 -26.09 -22.68
C LEU A 14 -25.42 -24.76 -22.07
N PRO A 15 -26.01 -23.58 -22.36
CA PRO A 15 -25.57 -22.34 -21.71
C PRO A 15 -25.81 -22.37 -20.20
N PHE A 16 -26.88 -23.01 -19.71
CA PHE A 16 -27.15 -23.16 -18.29
C PHE A 16 -26.12 -24.06 -17.60
N ILE A 17 -25.80 -25.22 -18.19
CA ILE A 17 -24.76 -26.12 -17.65
C ILE A 17 -23.38 -25.45 -17.68
N LEU A 18 -23.05 -24.73 -18.75
CA LEU A 18 -21.82 -23.94 -18.83
C LEU A 18 -21.76 -22.86 -17.75
N LEU A 19 -22.88 -22.20 -17.45
CA LEU A 19 -22.94 -21.20 -16.38
C LEU A 19 -22.81 -21.84 -14.99
N VAL A 20 -23.43 -22.99 -14.75
CA VAL A 20 -23.31 -23.70 -13.47
C VAL A 20 -21.88 -24.19 -13.25
N VAL A 21 -21.28 -24.84 -14.24
CA VAL A 21 -19.90 -25.35 -14.15
C VAL A 21 -18.93 -24.18 -14.11
N GLY A 22 -19.02 -23.25 -15.06
CA GLY A 22 -18.15 -22.07 -15.12
C GLY A 22 -18.26 -21.19 -13.89
N GLY A 23 -19.46 -20.99 -13.35
CA GLY A 23 -19.70 -20.25 -12.12
C GLY A 23 -19.11 -20.95 -10.88
N SER A 24 -19.19 -22.28 -10.81
CA SER A 24 -18.61 -23.05 -9.69
C SER A 24 -17.09 -22.93 -9.65
N PHE A 25 -16.41 -23.01 -10.79
CA PHE A 25 -14.95 -22.83 -10.87
C PHE A 25 -14.54 -21.36 -10.71
N GLY A 26 -15.31 -20.41 -11.28
CA GLY A 26 -15.02 -18.98 -11.17
C GLY A 26 -15.15 -18.46 -9.73
N LEU A 27 -16.25 -18.79 -9.05
CA LEU A 27 -16.47 -18.36 -7.67
C LEU A 27 -15.46 -18.95 -6.68
N LYS A 28 -14.89 -20.13 -6.97
CA LYS A 28 -13.84 -20.75 -6.16
C LYS A 28 -12.61 -19.85 -6.03
N GLU A 29 -12.09 -19.37 -7.15
CA GLU A 29 -10.91 -18.49 -7.18
C GLU A 29 -11.21 -17.15 -6.50
N PHE A 30 -12.38 -16.55 -6.74
CA PHE A 30 -12.80 -15.31 -6.06
C PHE A 30 -12.98 -15.49 -4.55
N ALA A 31 -13.50 -16.64 -4.10
CA ALA A 31 -13.65 -16.94 -2.69
C ALA A 31 -12.29 -17.14 -2.02
N GLN A 32 -11.37 -17.86 -2.66
CA GLN A 32 -9.99 -18.04 -2.17
C GLN A 32 -9.29 -16.69 -2.03
N LEU A 33 -9.38 -15.83 -3.05
CA LEU A 33 -8.83 -14.47 -3.02
C LEU A 33 -9.35 -13.67 -1.81
N ARG A 34 -10.65 -13.71 -1.53
CA ARG A 34 -11.23 -13.05 -0.35
C ARG A 34 -10.60 -13.54 0.96
N TYR A 35 -10.35 -14.84 1.08
CA TYR A 35 -9.72 -15.40 2.28
C TYR A 35 -8.24 -15.05 2.37
N ASP A 36 -7.51 -15.07 1.26
CA ASP A 36 -6.09 -14.72 1.23
C ASP A 36 -5.86 -13.26 1.64
N PHE A 37 -6.64 -12.31 1.09
CA PHE A 37 -6.56 -10.90 1.47
C PHE A 37 -7.08 -10.63 2.89
N ARG A 38 -8.10 -11.36 3.34
CA ARG A 38 -8.58 -11.21 4.73
C ARG A 38 -7.58 -11.79 5.74
N ASN A 39 -6.86 -12.83 5.34
CA ASN A 39 -5.75 -13.39 6.07
C ASN A 39 -4.43 -12.68 5.69
N ASN A 40 -4.47 -11.38 5.41
CA ASN A 40 -3.29 -10.50 5.35
C ASN A 40 -2.52 -10.66 6.67
N ARG A 41 -1.68 -11.69 6.71
CA ARG A 41 -0.66 -11.87 7.73
C ARG A 41 0.20 -10.62 7.63
N ALA A 42 0.54 -10.04 8.76
CA ALA A 42 1.59 -9.04 8.80
C ALA A 42 2.75 -9.56 7.95
N ILE A 43 3.21 -8.74 6.99
CA ILE A 43 4.29 -9.09 6.07
C ILE A 43 5.39 -9.75 6.89
N SER A 44 5.81 -10.95 6.49
CA SER A 44 6.86 -11.64 7.24
C SER A 44 8.12 -10.78 7.26
N LYS A 45 8.91 -10.83 8.34
CA LYS A 45 10.13 -10.03 8.46
C LYS A 45 11.04 -10.17 7.23
N GLU A 46 11.11 -11.38 6.67
CA GLU A 46 11.86 -11.69 5.46
C GLU A 46 11.30 -11.02 4.19
N GLU A 47 9.97 -10.95 4.03
CA GLU A 47 9.34 -10.24 2.91
C GLU A 47 9.48 -8.73 3.04
N ALA A 48 9.40 -8.21 4.26
CA ALA A 48 9.61 -6.80 4.54
C ALA A 48 11.06 -6.38 4.24
N GLU A 49 12.03 -7.20 4.64
CA GLU A 49 13.46 -6.99 4.32
C GLU A 49 13.72 -7.01 2.82
N LYS A 50 13.10 -7.92 2.07
CA LYS A 50 13.17 -7.95 0.59
C LYS A 50 12.55 -6.70 -0.04
N ALA A 51 11.53 -6.12 0.57
CA ALA A 51 10.93 -4.86 0.16
C ALA A 51 11.71 -3.62 0.64
N GLY A 52 12.87 -3.79 1.29
CA GLY A 52 13.70 -2.70 1.81
C GLY A 52 13.20 -2.10 3.13
N VAL A 53 12.20 -2.72 3.76
CA VAL A 53 11.63 -2.27 5.04
C VAL A 53 12.27 -3.08 6.16
N LYS A 54 13.09 -2.43 6.99
CA LYS A 54 13.63 -3.05 8.22
C LYS A 54 12.58 -3.02 9.32
N MET A 55 11.95 -4.15 9.59
CA MET A 55 11.06 -4.31 10.75
C MET A 55 11.87 -4.45 12.04
N LYS A 56 11.40 -3.83 13.13
CA LYS A 56 11.95 -4.04 14.48
C LYS A 56 11.60 -5.44 14.99
N ASP A 57 12.40 -5.96 15.91
CA ASP A 57 12.14 -7.25 16.52
C ASP A 57 10.88 -7.22 17.36
N SER A 58 10.08 -8.29 17.29
CA SER A 58 8.79 -8.40 17.97
C SER A 58 8.89 -8.22 19.48
N GLU A 59 10.04 -8.58 20.08
CA GLU A 59 10.32 -8.39 21.51
C GLU A 59 10.51 -6.92 21.88
N GLU A 60 11.00 -6.07 20.97
CA GLU A 60 11.21 -4.65 21.23
C GLU A 60 9.91 -3.84 21.17
N VAL A 61 8.92 -4.31 20.42
CA VAL A 61 7.62 -3.65 20.18
C VAL A 61 6.47 -4.23 21.02
N THR A 62 6.80 -4.93 22.12
CA THR A 62 5.78 -5.35 23.09
C THR A 62 5.22 -4.17 23.87
N LEU A 63 4.02 -4.34 24.45
CA LEU A 63 3.37 -3.30 25.24
C LEU A 63 4.22 -2.88 26.44
N GLU A 64 4.85 -3.85 27.12
CA GLU A 64 5.69 -3.60 28.28
C GLU A 64 6.96 -2.82 27.91
N THR A 65 7.62 -3.21 26.81
CA THR A 65 8.84 -2.52 26.36
C THR A 65 8.56 -1.10 25.89
N GLU A 66 7.44 -0.85 25.21
CA GLU A 66 7.02 0.50 24.84
C GLU A 66 6.57 1.34 26.05
N TYR A 67 5.90 0.71 27.04
CA TYR A 67 5.53 1.37 28.29
C TYR A 67 6.77 1.82 29.09
N ASP A 68 7.78 0.95 29.21
CA ASP A 68 9.05 1.27 29.86
C ASP A 68 9.79 2.41 29.16
N LYS A 69 9.76 2.45 27.82
CA LYS A 69 10.33 3.56 27.05
C LYS A 69 9.64 4.87 27.40
N ILE A 70 8.32 4.90 27.39
CA ILE A 70 7.53 6.12 27.68
C ILE A 70 7.78 6.60 29.10
N THR A 71 7.82 5.69 30.07
CA THR A 71 8.04 6.01 31.49
C THR A 71 9.42 6.64 31.73
N LYS A 72 10.43 6.26 30.95
CA LYS A 72 11.79 6.81 31.04
C LYS A 72 11.96 8.17 30.36
N ILE A 73 11.01 8.60 29.52
CA ILE A 73 11.09 9.89 28.82
C ILE A 73 10.80 11.03 29.81
N ASP A 74 11.73 11.98 29.90
CA ASP A 74 11.52 13.20 30.68
C ASP A 74 10.44 14.06 30.02
N THR A 75 9.25 14.03 30.62
CA THR A 75 8.09 14.82 30.18
C THR A 75 8.03 16.19 30.88
N THR A 76 8.87 16.41 31.89
CA THR A 76 8.82 17.62 32.72
C THR A 76 9.64 18.75 32.10
N ASN A 77 10.82 18.42 31.53
CA ASN A 77 11.73 19.39 30.93
C ASN A 77 11.58 19.46 29.40
N TRP A 78 10.42 19.92 28.91
CA TRP A 78 10.21 20.13 27.48
C TRP A 78 10.38 21.62 27.09
N GLU A 79 10.94 21.87 25.91
CA GLU A 79 11.07 23.21 25.32
C GLU A 79 10.31 23.31 24.00
N ASN A 80 9.60 24.42 23.77
CA ASN A 80 8.95 24.65 22.48
C ASN A 80 9.97 25.09 21.43
N LYS A 81 10.44 24.15 20.60
CA LYS A 81 11.25 24.49 19.42
C LYS A 81 10.35 24.91 18.28
N ARG A 82 10.49 26.16 17.83
CA ARG A 82 9.88 26.66 16.61
C ARG A 82 10.76 26.29 15.42
N GLY A 83 10.16 25.81 14.33
CA GLY A 83 10.87 25.64 13.07
C GLY A 83 11.37 26.98 12.50
N PRO A 84 12.48 26.98 11.75
CA PRO A 84 13.02 28.22 11.19
C PRO A 84 12.05 28.80 10.14
N ARG A 85 11.90 30.13 10.14
CA ARG A 85 11.13 30.84 9.12
C ARG A 85 11.87 30.79 7.78
N PRO A 86 11.19 31.00 6.64
CA PRO A 86 11.81 31.01 5.31
C PRO A 86 13.07 31.88 5.16
N TRP A 87 13.15 32.96 5.94
CA TRP A 87 14.23 33.95 5.91
C TRP A 87 15.21 33.84 7.09
N GLU A 88 15.04 32.85 7.97
CA GLU A 88 15.96 32.60 9.09
C GLU A 88 17.14 31.71 8.61
N GLU A 89 18.36 32.02 9.09
CA GLU A 89 19.56 31.25 8.73
C GLU A 89 19.47 29.80 9.22
N GLY A 90 20.00 28.85 8.44
CA GLY A 90 19.97 27.42 8.77
C GLY A 90 18.68 26.68 8.37
N ASN A 91 17.75 27.30 7.66
CA ASN A 91 16.54 26.64 7.14
C ASN A 91 16.81 25.77 5.90
N GLN A 92 17.45 24.62 6.10
CA GLN A 92 17.77 23.66 5.04
C GLN A 92 16.51 23.19 4.29
N LEU A 93 15.44 22.91 5.03
CA LEU A 93 14.17 22.41 4.47
C LEU A 93 13.56 23.40 3.47
N TYR A 94 13.62 24.70 3.79
CA TYR A 94 13.13 25.74 2.89
C TYR A 94 14.01 25.91 1.66
N GLN A 95 15.35 25.84 1.83
CA GLN A 95 16.29 25.92 0.71
C GLN A 95 16.07 24.78 -0.29
N GLU A 96 15.95 23.54 0.20
CA GLU A 96 15.62 22.38 -0.63
C GLU A 96 14.27 22.56 -1.36
N ALA A 97 13.25 23.07 -0.68
CA ALA A 97 11.96 23.33 -1.29
C ALA A 97 12.04 24.38 -2.41
N GLN A 98 12.88 25.41 -2.25
CA GLN A 98 13.14 26.41 -3.29
C GLN A 98 13.87 25.78 -4.49
N GLU A 99 14.88 24.94 -4.26
CA GLU A 99 15.62 24.25 -5.32
C GLU A 99 14.74 23.26 -6.09
N ARG A 100 13.88 22.51 -5.38
CA ARG A 100 12.87 21.65 -6.01
C ARG A 100 11.94 22.47 -6.90
N ASN A 101 11.42 23.58 -6.40
CA ASN A 101 10.55 24.45 -7.20
C ASN A 101 11.26 25.00 -8.44
N LYS A 102 12.52 25.46 -8.32
CA LYS A 102 13.32 25.89 -9.47
C LYS A 102 13.50 24.77 -10.50
N THR A 103 13.76 23.55 -10.03
CA THR A 103 13.93 22.36 -10.87
C THR A 103 12.63 22.01 -11.60
N LEU A 104 11.50 22.03 -10.89
CA LEU A 104 10.17 21.77 -11.46
C LEU A 104 9.78 22.82 -12.49
N VAL A 105 10.05 24.10 -12.23
CA VAL A 105 9.79 25.19 -13.18
C VAL A 105 10.69 25.07 -14.41
N ARG A 106 11.99 24.80 -14.22
CA ARG A 106 12.94 24.60 -15.33
C ARG A 106 12.58 23.42 -16.20
N ASN A 107 12.16 22.31 -15.60
CA ASN A 107 11.81 21.08 -16.31
C ASN A 107 10.31 21.03 -16.69
N SER A 108 9.58 22.12 -16.49
CA SER A 108 8.15 22.18 -16.81
C SER A 108 7.98 22.16 -18.34
N PRO A 109 7.05 21.35 -18.88
CA PRO A 109 6.73 21.36 -20.31
C PRO A 109 6.24 22.72 -20.82
N LEU A 110 5.85 23.62 -19.91
CA LEU A 110 5.41 24.99 -20.20
C LEU A 110 6.58 25.99 -20.23
N ALA A 111 7.79 25.61 -19.86
CA ALA A 111 8.96 26.50 -19.81
C ALA A 111 9.43 26.93 -21.21
N ASP A 112 9.22 26.07 -22.21
CA ASP A 112 9.58 26.32 -23.61
C ASP A 112 8.48 27.06 -24.40
N VAL A 113 7.34 27.33 -23.75
CA VAL A 113 6.21 28.06 -24.33
C VAL A 113 6.31 29.52 -23.91
N LYS A 114 7.20 30.27 -24.55
CA LYS A 114 7.30 31.72 -24.38
C LYS A 114 7.57 32.43 -25.70
#